data_AF-A0A8J5UUU2-F1
#
_entry.id   AF-A0A8J5UUU2-F1
#
_cell.length_a   1.000
_cell.length_b   1.000
_cell.length_c   1.000
_cell.angle_alpha   90.00
_cell.angle_beta   90.00
_cell.angle_gamma   90.00
#
_symmetry.space_group_name_H-M   'P 1'
#
loop_
_entity.id
_entity.type
_entity.pdbx_description
1 polymer ?
#
loop_
_entity_poly.entity_id
_entity_poly.type
_entity_poly.pdbx_seq_one_letter_code
_entity_poly.pdbx_strand_id
1 'polypeptide(L)'
;MCNQYSFFEHSNWDWDDIHPDLTIKLFYDLSFTIECSICTEVLCKPVTIRCGHSFCYNCISKWFRTELICPYCRTIVTNAPILNYTLNEIVDNFFEFLSDHTVDDEERRRLILSRRERFIAFDNALELNGLFGNLFIHLKD
;
A
#
# COMPACT_ATOMS: atom_id res chain seq x y z
N MET A 1 -16.68 -2.66 27.22
CA MET A 1 -16.55 -3.90 26.43
C MET A 1 -17.56 -3.80 25.29
N CYS A 2 -17.11 -3.33 24.13
CA CYS A 2 -17.98 -3.21 22.96
C CYS A 2 -17.93 -4.54 22.20
N ASN A 3 -19.09 -5.15 22.00
CA ASN A 3 -19.27 -6.47 21.42
C ASN A 3 -19.03 -6.38 19.90
N GLN A 4 -17.97 -6.99 19.38
CA GLN A 4 -17.54 -6.86 17.97
C GLN A 4 -18.38 -7.69 16.97
N TYR A 5 -19.49 -8.30 17.38
CA TYR A 5 -20.22 -9.27 16.56
C TYR A 5 -21.52 -8.77 15.92
N SER A 6 -21.78 -7.47 15.86
CA SER A 6 -23.05 -6.95 15.31
C SER A 6 -22.90 -6.00 14.11
N PHE A 7 -21.87 -6.15 13.27
CA PHE A 7 -21.62 -5.22 12.16
C PHE A 7 -21.77 -5.84 10.74
N PHE A 8 -22.53 -6.92 10.59
CA PHE A 8 -22.68 -7.61 9.29
C PHE A 8 -24.15 -7.84 8.87
N GLU A 9 -25.06 -6.89 9.12
CA GLU A 9 -26.46 -7.00 8.66
C GLU A 9 -26.86 -6.00 7.55
N HIS A 10 -25.91 -5.33 6.87
CA HIS A 10 -26.25 -4.30 5.87
C HIS A 10 -25.56 -4.44 4.49
N SER A 11 -25.20 -5.65 4.05
CA SER A 11 -24.87 -5.87 2.62
C SER A 11 -25.96 -6.68 1.94
N ASN A 12 -26.79 -6.02 1.13
CA ASN A 12 -27.77 -6.64 0.21
C ASN A 12 -27.10 -7.32 -1.01
N TRP A 13 -25.83 -7.70 -0.90
CA TRP A 13 -25.09 -8.36 -1.97
C TRP A 13 -24.98 -9.83 -1.62
N ASP A 14 -25.69 -10.66 -2.39
CA ASP A 14 -25.49 -12.09 -2.35
C ASP A 14 -24.19 -12.42 -3.11
N TRP A 15 -23.18 -12.85 -2.37
CA TRP A 15 -21.88 -13.20 -2.95
C TRP A 15 -21.95 -14.52 -3.72
N ASP A 16 -22.99 -15.34 -3.50
CA ASP A 16 -23.18 -16.63 -4.19
C ASP A 16 -23.71 -16.44 -5.63
N ASP A 17 -24.26 -15.26 -5.96
CA ASP A 17 -24.76 -14.89 -7.30
C ASP A 17 -23.71 -14.22 -8.20
N ILE A 18 -22.46 -14.12 -7.74
CA ILE A 18 -21.38 -13.48 -8.50
C ILE A 18 -20.84 -14.41 -9.59
N HIS A 19 -20.96 -13.98 -10.85
CA HIS A 19 -20.46 -14.73 -11.99
C HIS A 19 -18.92 -14.91 -11.92
N PRO A 20 -18.37 -16.14 -12.12
CA PRO A 20 -16.92 -16.40 -12.02
C PRO A 20 -16.03 -15.53 -12.91
N ASP A 21 -16.51 -15.11 -14.08
CA ASP A 21 -15.77 -14.18 -14.96
C ASP A 21 -15.51 -12.80 -14.30
N LEU A 22 -16.33 -12.41 -13.32
CA LEU A 22 -16.09 -11.22 -12.52
C LEU A 22 -14.81 -11.37 -11.69
N THR A 23 -14.51 -12.56 -11.20
CA THR A 23 -13.38 -12.84 -10.30
C THR A 23 -12.04 -12.56 -10.97
N ILE A 24 -11.85 -12.99 -12.22
CA ILE A 24 -10.60 -12.76 -12.96
C ILE A 24 -10.43 -11.27 -13.29
N LYS A 25 -11.49 -10.62 -13.80
CA LYS A 25 -11.44 -9.21 -14.18
C LYS A 25 -11.19 -8.31 -12.97
N LEU A 26 -11.90 -8.56 -11.87
CA LEU A 26 -11.73 -7.86 -10.60
C LEU A 26 -10.31 -8.01 -10.07
N PHE A 27 -9.75 -9.21 -10.13
CA PHE A 27 -8.39 -9.46 -9.69
C PHE A 27 -7.36 -8.64 -10.48
N TYR A 28 -7.46 -8.61 -11.82
CA TYR A 28 -6.58 -7.81 -12.67
C TYR A 28 -6.72 -6.30 -12.41
N ASP A 29 -7.95 -5.80 -12.30
CA ASP A 29 -8.18 -4.38 -12.08
C ASP A 29 -7.70 -3.96 -10.68
N LEU A 30 -7.90 -4.81 -9.67
CA LEU A 30 -7.41 -4.59 -8.32
C LEU A 30 -5.88 -4.65 -8.27
N SER A 31 -5.26 -5.65 -8.90
CA SER A 31 -3.79 -5.79 -8.92
C SER A 31 -3.12 -4.54 -9.48
N PHE A 32 -3.71 -3.97 -10.55
CA PHE A 32 -3.23 -2.72 -11.13
C PHE A 32 -3.48 -1.50 -10.23
N THR A 33 -4.65 -1.43 -9.59
CA THR A 33 -5.04 -0.31 -8.71
C THR A 33 -4.10 -0.18 -7.50
N ILE A 34 -3.59 -1.30 -7.01
CA ILE A 34 -2.73 -1.34 -5.82
C ILE A 34 -1.24 -1.53 -6.16
N GLU A 35 -0.85 -1.34 -7.41
CA GLU A 35 0.54 -1.38 -7.84
C GLU A 35 1.24 -0.07 -7.48
N CYS A 36 2.45 -0.16 -6.92
CA CYS A 36 3.31 1.01 -6.75
C CYS A 36 3.96 1.40 -8.08
N SER A 37 3.66 2.59 -8.59
CA SER A 37 4.24 3.07 -9.86
C SER A 37 5.76 3.35 -9.84
N ILE A 38 6.45 3.12 -8.72
CA ILE A 38 7.91 3.27 -8.60
C ILE A 38 8.60 1.90 -8.72
N CYS A 39 8.14 0.90 -7.97
CA CYS A 39 8.75 -0.42 -7.95
C CYS A 39 7.97 -1.48 -8.74
N THR A 40 6.82 -1.12 -9.32
CA THR A 40 5.94 -2.01 -10.12
C THR A 40 5.61 -3.32 -9.38
N GLU A 41 5.42 -3.21 -8.07
CA GLU A 41 5.00 -4.31 -7.19
C GLU A 41 3.79 -3.85 -6.37
N VAL A 42 3.05 -4.81 -5.79
CA VAL A 42 1.97 -4.51 -4.84
C VAL A 42 2.47 -3.61 -3.73
N LEU A 43 1.74 -2.51 -3.50
CA LEU A 43 2.06 -1.50 -2.50
C LEU A 43 2.38 -2.10 -1.13
N CYS A 44 3.46 -1.64 -0.51
CA CYS A 44 3.94 -2.09 0.80
C CYS A 44 4.03 -0.88 1.73
N LYS A 45 3.29 -0.91 2.86
CA LYS A 45 3.09 0.26 3.74
C LYS A 45 2.75 1.52 2.92
N PRO A 46 1.61 1.52 2.21
CA PRO A 46 1.25 2.59 1.30
C PRO A 46 1.07 3.92 2.04
N VAL A 47 1.75 4.94 1.55
CA VAL A 47 1.57 6.32 1.99
C VAL A 47 0.97 7.15 0.86
N THR A 48 -0.02 7.97 1.19
CA THR A 48 -0.78 8.78 0.24
C THR A 48 -0.30 10.23 0.30
N ILE A 49 0.01 10.79 -0.86
CA ILE A 49 0.34 12.21 -1.03
C ILE A 49 -0.96 13.01 -1.18
N ARG A 50 -0.97 14.31 -0.86
CA ARG A 50 -2.13 15.22 -1.02
C ARG A 50 -2.81 15.19 -2.40
N CYS A 51 -2.08 14.85 -3.47
CA CYS A 51 -2.65 14.68 -4.81
C CYS A 51 -3.47 13.39 -4.99
N GLY A 52 -3.54 12.51 -3.99
CA GLY A 52 -4.30 11.26 -3.99
C GLY A 52 -3.50 10.01 -4.34
N HIS A 53 -2.34 10.15 -5.00
CA HIS A 53 -1.51 8.99 -5.36
C HIS A 53 -0.80 8.37 -4.15
N SER A 54 -0.76 7.04 -4.14
CA SER A 54 -0.15 6.25 -3.08
C SER A 54 1.06 5.48 -3.58
N PHE A 55 2.08 5.34 -2.72
CA PHE A 55 3.34 4.68 -3.03
C PHE A 55 3.80 3.85 -1.84
N CYS A 56 4.66 2.85 -2.06
CA CYS A 56 5.36 2.21 -0.93
C CYS A 56 6.16 3.26 -0.16
N TYR A 57 6.10 3.23 1.17
CA TYR A 57 6.87 4.16 2.00
C TYR A 57 8.35 4.22 1.58
N ASN A 58 9.02 3.07 1.46
CA ASN A 58 10.44 3.00 1.13
C ASN A 58 10.75 3.62 -0.25
N CYS A 59 9.84 3.45 -1.22
CA CYS A 59 10.01 3.95 -2.57
C CYS A 59 9.90 5.47 -2.62
N ILE A 60 8.84 6.05 -2.05
CA ILE A 60 8.66 7.50 -2.07
C ILE A 60 9.64 8.20 -1.12
N SER A 61 10.02 7.57 -0.01
CA SER A 61 11.08 8.07 0.88
C SER A 61 12.42 8.19 0.16
N LYS A 62 12.77 7.22 -0.69
CA LYS A 62 13.97 7.29 -1.54
C LYS A 62 13.85 8.38 -2.60
N TRP A 63 12.70 8.50 -3.26
CA TRP A 63 12.43 9.52 -4.27
C TRP A 63 12.56 10.94 -3.72
N PHE A 64 12.04 11.20 -2.52
CA PHE A 64 12.13 12.50 -1.87
C PHE A 64 13.53 12.90 -1.42
N ARG A 65 14.54 12.03 -1.57
CA ARG A 65 15.95 12.43 -1.40
C ARG A 65 16.45 13.30 -2.56
N THR A 66 15.77 13.27 -3.71
CA THR A 66 16.15 14.03 -4.91
C THR A 66 15.16 15.15 -5.21
N GLU A 67 13.85 14.89 -5.18
CA GLU A 67 12.84 15.89 -5.52
C GLU A 67 11.51 15.67 -4.79
N LEU A 68 10.88 16.77 -4.34
CA LEU A 68 9.58 16.76 -3.66
C LEU A 68 8.42 16.93 -4.66
N ILE A 69 8.36 16.03 -5.64
CA ILE A 69 7.25 15.96 -6.60
C ILE A 69 6.64 14.57 -6.61
N CYS A 70 5.34 14.48 -6.88
CA CYS A 70 4.68 13.20 -7.09
C CYS A 70 5.27 12.49 -8.32
N PRO A 71 5.77 11.25 -8.20
CA PRO A 71 6.32 10.51 -9.35
C PRO A 71 5.31 10.29 -10.49
N TYR A 72 4.02 10.22 -10.16
CA TYR A 72 2.95 9.93 -11.12
C TYR A 72 2.45 11.18 -11.84
N CYS A 73 1.84 12.11 -11.12
CA CYS A 73 1.21 13.31 -11.70
C CYS A 73 2.08 14.58 -11.63
N ARG A 74 3.31 14.49 -11.14
CA ARG A 74 4.28 15.60 -11.04
C ARG A 74 3.85 16.78 -10.16
N THR A 75 2.76 16.64 -9.39
CA THR A 75 2.32 17.66 -8.43
C THR A 75 3.39 17.86 -7.34
N ILE A 76 3.69 19.13 -7.01
CA ILE A 76 4.62 19.48 -5.93
C ILE A 76 4.08 18.99 -4.59
N VAL A 77 4.95 18.37 -3.80
CA VAL A 77 4.62 17.82 -2.49
C VAL A 77 5.07 18.77 -1.41
N THR A 78 4.12 19.46 -0.79
CA THR A 78 4.40 20.41 0.30
C THR A 78 4.26 19.79 1.68
N ASN A 79 3.57 18.66 1.80
CA ASN A 79 3.25 18.02 3.07
C ASN A 79 3.75 16.57 3.10
N ALA A 80 4.14 16.12 4.30
CA ALA A 80 4.49 14.73 4.51
C ALA A 80 3.33 13.80 4.08
N PRO A 81 3.61 12.73 3.31
CA PRO A 81 2.62 11.70 3.01
C PRO A 81 2.08 11.05 4.27
N ILE A 82 0.83 10.60 4.21
CA ILE A 82 0.14 9.98 5.34
C ILE A 82 0.03 8.47 5.08
N LEU A 83 0.33 7.64 6.09
CA LEU A 83 0.08 6.20 6.00
C LEU A 83 -1.41 5.93 5.82
N ASN A 84 -1.76 5.18 4.77
CA ASN A 84 -3.14 4.85 4.47
C ASN A 84 -3.46 3.46 5.05
N TYR A 85 -4.04 3.42 6.25
CA TYR A 85 -4.33 2.16 6.96
C TYR A 85 -5.29 1.26 6.21
N THR A 86 -6.38 1.80 5.66
CA THR A 86 -7.37 1.01 4.91
C THR A 86 -6.76 0.43 3.65
N LEU A 87 -6.00 1.22 2.89
CA LEU A 87 -5.28 0.70 1.72
C LEU A 87 -4.21 -0.32 2.15
N ASN A 88 -3.55 -0.11 3.29
CA ASN A 88 -2.58 -1.07 3.83
C ASN A 88 -3.23 -2.44 4.12
N GLU A 89 -4.42 -2.45 4.71
CA GLU A 89 -5.16 -3.69 4.98
C GLU A 89 -5.52 -4.42 3.68
N ILE A 90 -6.03 -3.69 2.68
CA ILE A 90 -6.37 -4.26 1.36
C ILE A 90 -5.13 -4.88 0.69
N VAL A 91 -4.00 -4.17 0.69
CA VAL A 91 -2.78 -4.67 0.03
C VAL A 91 -2.16 -5.85 0.77
N ASP A 92 -2.27 -5.90 2.10
CA ASP A 92 -1.73 -7.00 2.89
C ASP A 92 -2.56 -8.27 2.65
N ASN A 93 -3.89 -8.18 2.70
CA ASN A 93 -4.77 -9.30 2.36
C ASN A 93 -4.56 -9.80 0.93
N PHE A 94 -4.44 -8.88 -0.04
CA PHE A 94 -4.18 -9.24 -1.44
C PHE A 94 -2.81 -9.90 -1.61
N PHE A 95 -1.77 -9.37 -0.94
CA PHE A 95 -0.43 -9.93 -1.02
C PHE A 95 -0.35 -11.33 -0.40
N GLU A 96 -0.99 -11.55 0.75
CA GLU A 96 -1.07 -12.88 1.37
C GLU A 96 -1.72 -13.88 0.40
N PHE A 97 -2.87 -13.52 -0.18
CA PHE A 97 -3.53 -14.33 -1.20
C PHE A 97 -2.63 -14.64 -2.40
N LEU A 98 -1.95 -13.62 -2.96
CA LEU A 98 -0.99 -13.82 -4.05
C LEU A 98 0.12 -14.80 -3.66
N SER A 99 0.70 -14.60 -2.49
CA SER A 99 1.84 -15.39 -2.02
C SER A 99 1.47 -16.85 -1.80
N ASP A 100 0.27 -17.13 -1.29
CA ASP A 100 -0.22 -18.49 -1.06
C ASP A 100 -0.54 -19.23 -2.37
N HIS A 101 -0.87 -18.49 -3.43
CA HIS A 101 -1.23 -19.04 -4.74
C HIS A 101 -0.10 -18.90 -5.78
N THR A 102 1.09 -18.46 -5.38
CA THR A 102 2.26 -18.44 -6.26
C THR A 102 2.86 -19.84 -6.36
N VAL A 103 2.76 -20.46 -7.54
CA VAL A 103 3.22 -21.83 -7.81
C VAL A 103 4.75 -21.96 -7.76
N ASP A 104 5.47 -20.90 -8.11
CA ASP A 104 6.93 -20.85 -8.05
C ASP A 104 7.40 -20.56 -6.61
N ASP A 105 7.98 -21.56 -5.95
CA ASP A 105 8.48 -21.46 -4.58
C ASP A 105 9.62 -20.46 -4.41
N GLU A 106 10.49 -20.31 -5.41
CA GLU A 106 11.58 -19.34 -5.34
C GLU A 106 11.03 -17.92 -5.41
N GLU A 107 10.10 -17.70 -6.33
CA GLU A 107 9.42 -16.41 -6.47
C GLU A 107 8.58 -16.07 -5.24
N ARG A 108 7.80 -17.03 -4.73
CA ARG A 108 7.04 -16.88 -3.49
C ARG A 108 7.95 -16.47 -2.32
N ARG A 109 9.10 -17.13 -2.17
CA ARG A 109 10.10 -16.78 -1.15
C ARG A 109 10.66 -15.38 -1.37
N ARG A 110 10.98 -15.00 -2.61
CA ARG A 110 11.49 -13.67 -2.97
C ARG A 110 10.49 -12.59 -2.57
N LEU A 111 9.21 -12.77 -2.91
CA LEU A 111 8.14 -11.83 -2.59
C LEU A 111 8.01 -11.62 -1.08
N ILE A 112 7.91 -12.71 -0.31
CA ILE A 112 7.74 -12.67 1.15
C ILE A 112 8.93 -11.97 1.82
N LEU A 113 10.16 -12.28 1.41
CA LEU A 113 11.37 -11.67 1.97
C LEU A 113 11.47 -10.19 1.62
N SER A 114 11.25 -9.81 0.36
CA SER A 114 11.22 -8.41 -0.09
C SER A 114 10.19 -7.60 0.69
N ARG A 115 8.99 -8.15 0.92
CA ARG A 115 7.94 -7.51 1.73
C ARG A 115 8.39 -7.31 3.18
N ARG A 116 8.94 -8.35 3.81
CA ARG A 116 9.42 -8.31 5.19
C ARG A 116 10.53 -7.29 5.40
N GLU A 117 11.49 -7.22 4.49
CA GLU A 117 12.58 -6.24 4.56
C GLU A 117 12.06 -4.81 4.49
N ARG A 118 11.05 -4.54 3.63
CA ARG A 118 10.40 -3.23 3.55
C ARG A 118 9.64 -2.88 4.83
N PHE A 119 8.98 -3.85 5.48
CA PHE A 119 8.32 -3.66 6.77
C PHE A 119 9.34 -3.28 7.86
N ILE A 120 10.43 -4.03 7.97
CA ILE A 120 11.50 -3.73 8.94
C ILE A 120 12.06 -2.31 8.70
N ALA A 121 12.30 -1.94 7.45
CA ALA A 121 12.79 -0.61 7.12
C ALA A 121 11.76 0.50 7.41
N PHE A 122 10.45 0.22 7.30
CA PHE A 122 9.39 1.12 7.71
C PHE A 122 9.37 1.30 9.23
N ASP A 123 9.36 0.21 9.99
CA ASP A 123 9.29 0.23 11.46
C ASP A 123 10.51 0.94 12.05
N ASN A 124 11.71 0.62 11.56
CA ASN A 124 12.94 1.31 11.97
C ASN A 124 12.87 2.82 11.71
N ALA A 125 12.30 3.24 10.57
CA ALA A 125 12.18 4.66 10.26
C ALA A 125 11.15 5.37 11.15
N LEU A 126 10.07 4.67 11.49
CA LEU A 126 9.06 5.16 12.43
C LEU A 126 9.67 5.39 13.83
N GLU A 127 10.50 4.46 14.30
CA GLU A 127 11.14 4.53 15.62
C GLU A 127 12.25 5.59 15.73
N LEU A 128 13.06 5.78 14.68
CA LEU A 128 14.25 6.65 14.76
C LEU A 128 13.94 8.15 14.76
N ASN A 129 13.23 8.64 13.74
CA ASN A 129 12.93 10.07 13.57
C ASN A 129 11.49 10.33 13.13
N GLY A 130 10.63 9.31 13.19
CA GLY A 130 9.34 9.33 12.50
C GLY A 130 9.49 9.25 10.98
N LEU A 131 8.38 8.95 10.31
CA LEU A 131 8.35 8.85 8.85
C LEU A 131 8.74 10.20 8.23
N PHE A 132 9.64 10.16 7.24
CA PHE A 132 10.16 11.34 6.54
C PHE A 132 10.99 12.33 7.39
N GLY A 133 11.20 12.07 8.68
CA GLY A 133 12.01 12.91 9.57
C GLY A 133 11.66 14.40 9.47
N ASN A 134 12.68 15.23 9.22
CA ASN A 134 12.52 16.69 9.18
C ASN A 134 12.19 17.25 7.79
N LEU A 135 11.96 16.40 6.79
CA LEU A 135 11.88 16.80 5.38
C LEU A 135 10.76 17.81 5.08
N PHE A 136 9.69 17.79 5.88
CA PHE A 136 8.51 18.64 5.68
C PHE A 136 8.30 19.68 6.80
N ILE A 137 9.28 19.88 7.68
CA ILE A 137 9.14 20.81 8.82
C ILE A 137 9.08 22.28 8.39
N HIS A 138 9.72 22.64 7.28
CA HIS A 138 9.85 24.03 6.81
C HIS A 138 8.78 24.47 5.78
N LEU A 139 7.75 23.67 5.54
CA LEU A 139 6.74 23.92 4.50
C LEU A 139 5.38 24.35 5.09
N LYS A 140 5.36 24.77 6.36
CA LYS A 140 4.16 25.23 7.09
C LYS A 140 4.11 26.74 7.33
N ASP A 141 4.89 27.52 6.59
CA ASP A 141 4.85 29.00 6.62
C ASP A 141 3.90 29.57 5.56
#